data_AF-A0A4V5UYV7-F1
#
_entry.id   AF-A0A4V5UYV7-F1
#
_cell.length_a   1.000
_cell.length_b   1.000
_cell.length_c   1.000
_cell.angle_alpha   90.00
_cell.angle_beta   90.00
_cell.angle_gamma   90.00
#
_symmetry.space_group_name_H-M   'P 1'
#
loop_
_entity.id
_entity.type
_entity.pdbx_description
1 polymer ?
#
loop_
_entity_poly.entity_id
_entity_poly.type
_entity_poly.pdbx_seq_one_letter_code
_entity_poly.pdbx_strand_id
1 'polypeptide(L)'
;PPENTWSALSPNKRGYKMQPHFQLGIWGDYVFMWLSFIDNPKNEKQIAQAFLENQQLFQALPEDTYVSLDHTVPQITPLMETDLEKALTRFRDVKKGEFEIGRIIPKDSDLWQNPEKARAYMLATYQQLLPLYQLAVAQ
;
A
#
# COMPACT_ATOMS: atom_id res chain seq x y z
N PRO A 1 2.06 24.10 4.30
CA PRO A 1 0.92 23.15 4.29
C PRO A 1 1.45 21.72 4.15
N PRO A 2 0.78 20.69 4.68
CA PRO A 2 1.19 19.31 4.42
C PRO A 2 1.05 18.98 2.93
N GLU A 3 2.02 18.26 2.37
CA GLU A 3 2.09 17.93 0.94
C GLU A 3 1.11 16.81 0.54
N ASN A 4 0.67 16.01 1.52
CA ASN A 4 -0.37 15.00 1.38
C ASN A 4 -1.31 14.99 2.60
N THR A 5 -2.43 14.28 2.46
CA THR A 5 -3.30 13.94 3.58
C THR A 5 -4.00 12.61 3.31
N TRP A 6 -4.35 11.86 4.35
CA TRP A 6 -5.01 10.57 4.21
C TRP A 6 -5.95 10.25 5.37
N SER A 7 -6.90 9.36 5.09
CA SER A 7 -7.71 8.65 6.06
C SER A 7 -7.20 7.21 6.17
N ALA A 8 -6.96 6.74 7.39
CA ALA A 8 -6.45 5.39 7.64
C ALA A 8 -7.56 4.46 8.16
N LEU A 9 -7.60 3.23 7.66
CA LEU A 9 -8.48 2.16 8.14
C LEU A 9 -7.63 1.10 8.83
N SER A 10 -7.80 0.96 10.15
CA SER A 10 -7.05 0.04 10.99
C SER A 10 -7.99 -0.68 11.97
N PRO A 11 -7.69 -1.94 12.36
CA PRO A 11 -8.49 -2.66 13.35
C PRO A 11 -8.39 -2.05 14.76
N ASN A 12 -7.39 -1.21 15.03
CA ASN A 12 -7.18 -0.61 16.34
C ASN A 12 -8.02 0.66 16.55
N LYS A 13 -8.63 0.76 17.74
CA LYS A 13 -9.39 1.96 18.16
C LYS A 13 -8.50 3.21 18.35
N ARG A 14 -7.19 3.04 18.54
CA ARG A 14 -6.23 4.15 18.74
C ARG A 14 -4.91 3.82 18.05
N GLY A 15 -4.49 4.69 17.14
CA GLY A 15 -3.25 4.56 16.38
C GLY A 15 -3.31 3.46 15.31
N TYR A 16 -2.91 3.80 14.09
CA TYR A 16 -2.88 2.88 12.96
C TYR A 16 -1.45 2.51 12.52
N LYS A 17 -0.49 3.42 12.69
CA LYS A 17 0.88 3.35 12.15
C LYS A 17 1.62 2.06 12.50
N MET A 18 1.50 1.61 13.75
CA MET A 18 2.19 0.42 14.25
C MET A 18 1.62 -0.92 13.75
N GLN A 19 0.67 -0.92 12.82
CA GLN A 19 -0.05 -2.09 12.32
C GLN A 19 -0.15 -2.06 10.79
N PRO A 20 -0.35 -3.22 10.14
CA PRO A 20 -0.89 -3.25 8.79
C PRO A 20 -2.21 -2.46 8.76
N HIS A 21 -2.32 -1.51 7.84
CA HIS A 21 -3.53 -0.68 7.71
C HIS A 21 -3.73 -0.25 6.27
N PHE A 22 -4.97 0.10 5.92
CA PHE A 22 -5.26 0.71 4.64
C PHE A 22 -5.25 2.23 4.75
N GLN A 23 -4.93 2.90 3.64
CA GLN A 23 -5.00 4.35 3.51
C GLN A 23 -5.78 4.73 2.25
N LEU A 24 -6.67 5.71 2.37
CA LEU A 24 -7.16 6.51 1.25
C LEU A 24 -6.58 7.90 1.40
N GLY A 25 -5.74 8.33 0.48
CA GLY A 25 -5.11 9.64 0.60
C GLY A 25 -4.90 10.33 -0.74
N ILE A 26 -4.36 11.54 -0.66
CA ILE A 26 -4.15 12.43 -1.80
C ILE A 26 -2.78 13.10 -1.71
N TRP A 27 -2.03 12.99 -2.80
CA TRP A 27 -0.89 13.84 -3.15
C TRP A 27 -1.35 14.92 -4.14
N GLY A 28 -0.47 15.88 -4.45
CA GLY A 28 -0.76 16.93 -5.45
C GLY A 28 -1.15 16.39 -6.83
N ASP A 29 -0.65 15.20 -7.20
CA ASP A 29 -0.76 14.64 -8.55
C ASP A 29 -1.63 13.37 -8.64
N TYR A 30 -1.98 12.73 -7.52
CA TYR A 30 -2.81 11.54 -7.52
C TYR A 30 -3.50 11.26 -6.18
N VAL A 31 -4.64 10.58 -6.25
CA VAL A 31 -5.27 9.90 -5.11
C VAL A 31 -4.72 8.49 -5.03
N PHE A 32 -4.52 7.97 -3.82
CA PHE A 32 -3.96 6.64 -3.59
C PHE A 32 -4.80 5.80 -2.64
N MET A 33 -4.73 4.48 -2.86
CA MET A 33 -5.32 3.45 -2.02
C MET A 33 -4.24 2.45 -1.63
N TRP A 34 -3.61 2.66 -0.48
CA TRP A 34 -2.49 1.83 -0.01
C TRP A 34 -2.92 0.80 1.02
N LEU A 35 -2.29 -0.37 0.97
CA LEU A 35 -1.98 -1.18 2.14
C LEU A 35 -0.58 -0.77 2.61
N SER A 36 -0.47 -0.26 3.84
CA SER A 36 0.73 0.43 4.32
C SER A 36 1.38 -0.27 5.52
N PHE A 37 2.71 -0.30 5.47
CA PHE A 37 3.62 -0.79 6.51
C PHE A 37 4.70 0.28 6.74
N ILE A 38 4.39 1.24 7.60
CA ILE A 38 5.19 2.45 7.82
C ILE A 38 5.50 2.63 9.31
N ASP A 39 6.49 3.47 9.64
CA ASP A 39 6.81 3.82 11.02
C ASP A 39 7.04 2.62 11.96
N ASN A 40 7.77 1.60 11.49
CA ASN A 40 8.11 0.39 12.26
C ASN A 40 6.90 -0.40 12.77
N PRO A 41 6.10 -1.01 11.87
CA PRO A 41 4.95 -1.79 12.30
C PRO A 41 5.40 -2.98 13.16
N LYS A 42 4.53 -3.41 14.07
CA LYS A 42 4.78 -4.64 14.83
C LYS A 42 4.95 -5.81 13.87
N ASN A 43 5.86 -6.72 14.20
CA ASN A 43 6.13 -7.94 13.44
C ASN A 43 6.60 -7.67 11.99
N GLU A 44 7.16 -6.49 11.68
CA GLU A 44 7.61 -6.11 10.32
C GLU A 44 8.49 -7.18 9.66
N LYS A 45 9.36 -7.83 10.43
CA LYS A 45 10.25 -8.87 9.92
C LYS A 45 9.52 -10.14 9.53
N GLN A 46 8.57 -10.57 10.34
CA GLN A 46 7.73 -11.74 10.09
C GLN A 46 6.80 -11.48 8.91
N ILE A 47 6.22 -10.29 8.83
CA ILE A 47 5.38 -9.85 7.70
C ILE A 47 6.19 -9.89 6.41
N ALA A 48 7.38 -9.27 6.38
CA ALA A 48 8.24 -9.26 5.22
C ALA A 48 8.65 -10.68 4.79
N GLN A 49 8.98 -11.55 5.75
CA GLN A 49 9.31 -12.94 5.49
C GLN A 49 8.12 -13.71 4.90
N ALA A 50 6.92 -13.53 5.46
CA ALA A 50 5.70 -14.14 4.93
C ALA A 50 5.40 -13.67 3.50
N PHE A 51 5.64 -12.40 3.19
CA PHE A 51 5.50 -11.87 1.82
C PHE A 51 6.54 -12.44 0.86
N LEU A 52 7.80 -12.59 1.28
CA LEU A 52 8.85 -13.23 0.49
C LEU A 52 8.51 -14.69 0.16
N GLU A 53 7.89 -15.41 1.08
CA GLU A 53 7.44 -16.80 0.91
C GLU A 53 6.14 -16.94 0.09
N ASN A 54 5.40 -15.83 -0.12
CA ASN A 54 4.09 -15.83 -0.77
C ASN A 54 3.99 -14.82 -1.93
N GLN A 55 5.07 -14.66 -2.71
CA GLN A 55 5.13 -13.69 -3.81
C GLN A 55 4.04 -13.89 -4.88
N GLN A 56 3.46 -15.10 -5.00
CA GLN A 56 2.33 -15.36 -5.90
C GLN A 56 1.10 -14.47 -5.61
N LEU A 57 0.93 -14.00 -4.37
CA LEU A 57 -0.16 -13.09 -4.03
C LEU A 57 0.00 -11.71 -4.70
N PHE A 58 1.23 -11.29 -4.94
CA PHE A 58 1.54 -10.03 -5.65
C PHE A 58 1.31 -10.18 -7.16
N GLN A 59 1.60 -11.36 -7.72
CA GLN A 59 1.38 -11.66 -9.14
C GLN A 59 -0.11 -11.67 -9.53
N ALA A 60 -1.01 -11.92 -8.57
CA ALA A 60 -2.45 -11.88 -8.78
C ALA A 60 -3.04 -10.46 -8.74
N LEU A 61 -2.23 -9.45 -8.42
CA LEU A 61 -2.69 -8.06 -8.38
C LEU A 61 -2.80 -7.48 -9.79
N PRO A 62 -3.66 -6.46 -9.99
CA PRO A 62 -3.78 -5.76 -11.25
C PRO A 62 -2.44 -5.18 -11.74
N GLU A 63 -2.27 -5.10 -13.07
CA GLU A 63 -1.07 -4.51 -13.70
C GLU A 63 -0.85 -3.03 -13.32
N ASP A 64 -1.92 -2.31 -13.00
CA ASP A 64 -1.89 -0.91 -12.54
C ASP A 64 -1.63 -0.78 -11.02
N THR A 65 -0.99 -1.78 -10.41
CA THR A 65 -0.53 -1.76 -9.02
C THR A 65 0.84 -1.12 -8.91
N TYR A 66 1.04 -0.33 -7.85
CA TYR A 66 2.25 0.40 -7.54
C TYR A 66 2.77 0.06 -6.15
N VAL A 67 4.08 0.27 -5.97
CA VAL A 67 4.79 0.17 -4.70
C VAL A 67 5.37 1.54 -4.33
N SER A 68 5.26 1.90 -3.05
CA SER A 68 5.98 3.00 -2.41
C SER A 68 6.87 2.43 -1.30
N LEU A 69 8.11 2.91 -1.20
CA LEU A 69 9.09 2.46 -0.20
C LEU A 69 9.44 3.54 0.82
N ASP A 70 8.78 4.70 0.73
CA ASP A 70 8.92 5.87 1.61
C ASP A 70 7.64 6.71 1.52
N HIS A 71 6.81 6.66 2.56
CA HIS A 71 5.52 7.36 2.58
C HIS A 71 5.63 8.89 2.68
N THR A 72 6.85 9.42 2.85
CA THR A 72 7.10 10.86 2.99
C THR A 72 7.29 11.56 1.66
N VAL A 73 7.36 10.80 0.56
CA VAL A 73 7.59 11.33 -0.78
C VAL A 73 6.59 10.73 -1.79
N PRO A 74 6.24 11.43 -2.89
CA PRO A 74 5.21 10.98 -3.84
C PRO A 74 5.70 9.93 -4.86
N GLN A 75 6.95 9.47 -4.76
CA GLN A 75 7.51 8.53 -5.73
C GLN A 75 6.91 7.14 -5.54
N ILE A 76 6.42 6.60 -6.65
CA ILE A 76 5.88 5.24 -6.75
C ILE A 76 6.52 4.53 -7.93
N THR A 77 6.60 3.20 -7.87
CA THR A 77 7.09 2.37 -8.98
C THR A 77 6.01 1.34 -9.33
N PRO A 78 5.71 1.12 -10.62
CA PRO A 78 4.84 0.01 -11.01
C PRO A 78 5.34 -1.30 -10.40
N LEU A 79 4.43 -2.12 -9.86
CA LEU A 79 4.79 -3.39 -9.24
C LEU A 79 5.56 -4.29 -10.21
N MET A 80 5.18 -4.29 -11.49
CA MET A 80 5.84 -5.06 -12.54
C MET A 80 7.27 -4.62 -12.84
N GLU A 81 7.61 -3.37 -12.53
CA GLU A 81 8.96 -2.80 -12.69
C GLU A 81 9.75 -2.84 -11.37
N THR A 82 9.11 -3.23 -10.28
CA THR A 82 9.70 -3.28 -8.95
C THR A 82 10.45 -4.59 -8.75
N ASP A 83 11.70 -4.52 -8.31
CA ASP A 83 12.39 -5.67 -7.72
C ASP A 83 11.77 -5.98 -6.35
N LEU A 84 10.70 -6.78 -6.38
CA LEU A 84 9.86 -7.05 -5.21
C LEU A 84 10.64 -7.75 -4.08
N GLU A 85 11.49 -8.73 -4.42
CA GLU A 85 12.29 -9.44 -3.43
C GLU A 85 13.25 -8.50 -2.70
N LYS A 86 13.92 -7.60 -3.44
CA LYS A 86 14.79 -6.58 -2.85
C LYS A 86 14.01 -5.57 -2.01
N ALA A 87 12.83 -5.13 -2.48
CA ALA A 87 11.96 -4.22 -1.74
C ALA A 87 11.53 -4.82 -0.39
N LEU A 88 11.05 -6.07 -0.40
CA LEU A 88 10.63 -6.79 0.80
C LEU A 88 11.81 -7.10 1.74
N THR A 89 12.97 -7.46 1.18
CA THR A 89 14.20 -7.66 1.97
C THR A 89 14.64 -6.36 2.65
N ARG A 90 14.57 -5.23 1.95
CA ARG A 90 14.84 -3.92 2.56
C ARG A 90 13.86 -3.60 3.68
N PHE A 91 12.57 -3.85 3.47
CA PHE A 91 11.54 -3.68 4.49
C PHE A 91 11.83 -4.52 5.75
N ARG A 92 12.33 -5.76 5.60
CA ARG A 92 12.73 -6.63 6.71
C ARG A 92 13.97 -6.14 7.47
N ASP A 93 14.99 -5.72 6.73
CA ASP A 93 16.36 -5.62 7.27
C ASP A 93 16.78 -4.19 7.61
N VAL A 94 16.13 -3.17 7.04
CA VAL A 94 16.43 -1.76 7.30
C VAL A 94 15.55 -1.24 8.44
N LYS A 95 16.15 -0.59 9.44
CA LYS A 95 15.45 -0.08 10.65
C LYS A 95 14.30 0.89 10.35
N LYS A 96 14.33 1.61 9.23
CA LYS A 96 13.23 2.46 8.74
C LYS A 96 12.78 2.01 7.36
N GLY A 97 12.84 0.70 7.13
CA GLY A 97 12.30 0.08 5.95
C GLY A 97 10.79 0.23 5.97
N GLU A 98 10.22 0.66 4.87
CA GLU A 98 8.78 0.80 4.70
C GLU A 98 8.38 0.08 3.43
N PHE A 99 7.11 -0.28 3.38
CA PHE A 99 6.50 -0.88 2.22
C PHE A 99 5.04 -0.44 2.15
N GLU A 100 4.63 0.07 1.01
CA GLU A 100 3.24 0.35 0.70
C GLU A 100 2.93 -0.20 -0.68
N ILE A 101 1.73 -0.74 -0.84
CA ILE A 101 1.29 -1.34 -2.10
C ILE A 101 -0.19 -1.05 -2.37
N GLY A 102 -0.53 -0.78 -3.61
CA GLY A 102 -1.91 -0.56 -4.02
C GLY A 102 -2.02 0.16 -5.34
N ARG A 103 -3.07 0.97 -5.51
CA ARG A 103 -3.35 1.65 -6.79
C ARG A 103 -3.58 3.14 -6.61
N ILE A 104 -3.47 3.87 -7.70
CA ILE A 104 -3.66 5.31 -7.74
C ILE A 104 -4.74 5.71 -8.74
N ILE A 105 -5.31 6.89 -8.55
CA ILE A 105 -6.09 7.59 -9.56
C ILE A 105 -5.37 8.92 -9.84
N PRO A 106 -4.73 9.09 -11.01
CA PRO A 106 -4.08 10.34 -11.40
C PRO A 106 -5.05 11.52 -11.37
N LYS A 107 -4.56 12.72 -11.06
CA LYS A 107 -5.37 13.95 -10.97
C LYS A 107 -6.18 14.25 -12.25
N ASP A 108 -5.65 13.89 -13.40
CA ASP A 108 -6.24 14.09 -14.73
C ASP A 108 -7.04 12.88 -15.24
N SER A 109 -7.25 11.86 -14.40
CA SER A 109 -7.99 10.66 -14.78
C SER A 109 -9.46 10.95 -15.15
N ASP A 110 -9.92 10.33 -16.23
CA ASP A 110 -11.33 10.33 -16.62
C ASP A 110 -12.24 9.67 -15.57
N LEU A 111 -11.70 8.86 -14.65
CA LEU A 111 -12.47 8.28 -13.55
C LEU A 111 -13.15 9.35 -12.69
N TRP A 112 -12.57 10.56 -12.60
CA TRP A 112 -13.16 11.66 -11.86
C TRP A 112 -14.48 12.17 -12.46
N GLN A 113 -14.71 11.93 -13.75
CA GLN A 113 -15.97 12.27 -14.42
C GLN A 113 -17.11 11.31 -14.07
N ASN A 114 -16.80 10.18 -13.39
CA ASN A 114 -17.79 9.20 -12.99
C ASN A 114 -17.54 8.72 -11.54
N PRO A 115 -18.15 9.39 -10.55
CA PRO A 115 -17.94 9.10 -9.14
C PRO A 115 -18.21 7.64 -8.75
N GLU A 116 -19.21 6.99 -9.34
CA GLU A 116 -19.53 5.59 -9.04
C GLU A 116 -18.44 4.64 -9.57
N LYS A 117 -17.87 4.92 -10.74
CA LYS A 117 -16.72 4.15 -11.26
C LYS A 117 -15.48 4.37 -10.42
N ALA A 118 -15.18 5.61 -10.02
CA ALA A 118 -14.05 5.90 -9.13
C ALA A 118 -14.20 5.15 -7.79
N ARG A 119 -15.40 5.18 -7.20
CA ARG A 119 -15.70 4.44 -5.96
C ARG A 119 -15.56 2.92 -6.14
N ALA A 120 -16.07 2.38 -7.23
CA ALA A 120 -15.93 0.95 -7.54
C ALA A 120 -14.46 0.55 -7.70
N TYR A 121 -13.65 1.38 -8.36
CA TYR A 121 -12.21 1.18 -8.50
C TYR A 121 -11.49 1.21 -7.15
N MET A 122 -11.79 2.18 -6.30
CA MET A 122 -11.24 2.25 -4.93
C MET A 122 -11.60 0.99 -4.12
N LEU A 123 -12.87 0.58 -4.14
CA LEU A 123 -13.32 -0.60 -3.40
C LEU A 123 -12.67 -1.89 -3.91
N ALA A 124 -12.60 -2.08 -5.23
CA ALA A 124 -11.94 -3.22 -5.85
C ALA A 124 -10.45 -3.30 -5.46
N THR A 125 -9.79 -2.15 -5.28
CA THR A 125 -8.39 -2.08 -4.85
C THR A 125 -8.22 -2.69 -3.46
N TYR A 126 -9.04 -2.26 -2.50
CA TYR A 126 -8.95 -2.83 -1.15
C TYR A 126 -9.27 -4.33 -1.13
N GLN A 127 -10.27 -4.76 -1.90
CA GLN A 127 -10.63 -6.18 -1.99
C GLN A 127 -9.49 -7.04 -2.53
N GLN A 128 -8.78 -6.57 -3.55
CA GLN A 128 -7.62 -7.26 -4.13
C GLN A 128 -6.42 -7.31 -3.20
N LEU A 129 -6.27 -6.32 -2.32
CA LEU A 129 -5.21 -6.27 -1.31
C LEU A 129 -5.55 -7.09 -0.03
N LEU A 130 -6.79 -7.57 0.14
CA LEU A 130 -7.19 -8.32 1.33
C LEU A 130 -6.34 -9.57 1.60
N PRO A 131 -5.94 -10.40 0.62
CA PRO A 131 -5.09 -11.57 0.90
C PRO A 131 -3.74 -11.18 1.52
N LEU A 132 -3.12 -10.09 1.05
CA LEU A 132 -1.87 -9.57 1.62
C LEU A 132 -2.09 -9.02 3.03
N TYR A 133 -3.17 -8.26 3.24
CA TYR A 133 -3.53 -7.76 4.56
C TYR A 133 -3.75 -8.91 5.55
N GLN A 134 -4.52 -9.93 5.17
CA GLN A 134 -4.81 -11.12 5.98
C GLN A 134 -3.53 -11.89 6.34
N LEU A 135 -2.63 -12.06 5.38
CA LEU A 135 -1.34 -12.70 5.63
C LEU A 135 -0.51 -11.90 6.64
N ALA A 136 -0.49 -10.57 6.51
CA ALA A 136 0.27 -9.71 7.41
C ALA A 136 -0.27 -9.68 8.84
N VAL A 137 -1.60 -9.59 9.02
CA VAL A 137 -2.20 -9.57 10.37
C VAL A 137 -2.14 -10.92 11.08
N ALA A 138 -1.87 -12.01 10.34
CA ALA A 138 -1.67 -13.33 10.91
C ALA A 138 -0.27 -13.52 11.53
N GLN A 139 0.65 -12.57 11.34
CA GLN A 139 2.02 -12.60 11.89
C GLN A 139 2.10 -11.87 13.23
#